data_AF-A0A1V0PUR1-F1
#
_entry.id   AF-A0A1V0PUR1-F1
#
_cell.length_a   1.000
_cell.length_b   1.000
_cell.length_c   1.000
_cell.angle_alpha   90.00
_cell.angle_beta   90.00
_cell.angle_gamma   90.00
#
_symmetry.space_group_name_H-M   'P 1'
#
loop_
_entity.id
_entity.type
_entity.pdbx_description
1 polymer ?
#
loop_
_entity_poly.entity_id
_entity_poly.type
_entity_poly.pdbx_seq_one_letter_code
_entity_poly.pdbx_strand_id
1 'polypeptide(L)'
;MTVPEIAKLTGLAEATVYRRIRLGKPIEGPCQYGPEPKRYNFRGEMLTAPEIAERTGYSVSHVRRQISGNTYLEGEAARANFDDNFHPNCVLLTYRGKTDSISGWARRTGIPQYVINERLWRKGWTIHRILTEPNNAKPKTIRKSINRMVQGFRASTDRHSIIRMVKLFQASQGNITGKEGAAPCTR
;
A
#
# COMPACT_ATOMS: atom_id res chain seq x y z
N MET A 1 -18.17 4.90 43.32
CA MET A 1 -16.91 5.03 42.57
C MET A 1 -17.27 5.37 41.13
N THR A 2 -16.89 6.54 40.65
CA THR A 2 -17.17 6.98 39.28
C THR A 2 -16.11 6.46 38.30
N VAL A 3 -16.40 6.39 37.00
CA VAL A 3 -15.43 5.95 35.98
C VAL A 3 -14.14 6.80 35.96
N PRO A 4 -14.21 8.14 36.09
CA PRO A 4 -13.01 8.98 36.21
C PRO A 4 -12.17 8.66 37.45
N GLU A 5 -12.81 8.36 38.59
CA GLU A 5 -12.10 7.95 39.81
C GLU A 5 -11.37 6.61 39.61
N ILE A 6 -12.02 5.63 38.98
CA ILE A 6 -11.40 4.33 38.67
C ILE A 6 -10.22 4.50 37.71
N ALA A 7 -10.37 5.34 36.69
CA ALA A 7 -9.30 5.65 35.73
C ALA A 7 -8.09 6.29 36.42
N LYS A 8 -8.33 7.24 37.33
CA LYS A 8 -7.28 7.91 38.11
C LYS A 8 -6.55 6.95 39.06
N LEU A 9 -7.28 6.04 39.70
CA LEU A 9 -6.72 5.04 40.62
C LEU A 9 -5.93 3.95 39.89
N THR A 10 -6.40 3.50 38.72
CA THR A 10 -5.80 2.38 37.98
C THR A 10 -4.79 2.82 36.91
N GLY A 11 -4.68 4.12 36.63
CA GLY A 11 -3.86 4.66 35.53
C GLY A 11 -4.37 4.30 34.13
N LEU A 12 -5.57 3.74 34.01
CA LEU A 12 -6.19 3.40 32.73
C LEU A 12 -6.92 4.60 32.14
N ALA A 13 -6.97 4.70 30.81
CA ALA A 13 -7.81 5.69 30.14
C ALA A 13 -9.29 5.46 30.49
N GLU A 14 -10.06 6.53 30.71
CA GLU A 14 -11.50 6.45 31.03
C GLU A 14 -12.29 5.62 30.01
N ALA A 15 -11.95 5.75 28.72
CA ALA A 15 -12.55 4.96 27.65
C ALA A 15 -12.29 3.45 27.82
N THR A 16 -11.13 3.06 28.34
CA THR A 16 -10.78 1.66 28.64
C THR A 16 -11.60 1.15 29.82
N VAL A 17 -11.78 1.95 30.86
CA VAL A 17 -12.62 1.60 32.02
C VAL A 17 -14.08 1.42 31.60
N TYR A 18 -14.65 2.38 30.86
CA TYR A 18 -16.00 2.28 30.29
C TYR A 18 -16.18 0.99 29.47
N ARG A 19 -15.22 0.68 28.60
CA ARG A 19 -15.25 -0.51 27.76
C ARG A 19 -15.17 -1.81 28.58
N ARG A 20 -14.35 -1.85 29.63
CA ARG A 20 -14.22 -3.02 30.51
C ARG A 20 -15.51 -3.28 31.29
N ILE A 21 -16.12 -2.23 31.86
CA ILE A 21 -17.43 -2.32 32.54
C ILE A 21 -18.50 -2.82 31.56
N ARG A 22 -18.58 -2.25 30.35
CA ARG A 22 -19.55 -2.64 29.33
C ARG A 22 -19.39 -4.11 28.88
N LEU A 23 -18.16 -4.61 28.83
CA LEU A 23 -17.84 -5.98 28.40
C LEU A 23 -17.76 -6.98 29.56
N GLY A 24 -18.04 -6.56 30.81
CA GLY A 24 -17.91 -7.42 31.99
C GLY A 24 -16.48 -7.92 32.26
N LYS A 25 -15.47 -7.21 31.76
CA LYS A 25 -14.05 -7.59 31.93
C LYS A 25 -13.49 -7.00 33.23
N PRO A 26 -12.55 -7.71 33.89
CA PRO A 26 -11.93 -7.21 35.12
C PRO A 26 -11.20 -5.89 34.86
N ILE A 27 -11.35 -4.95 35.81
CA ILE A 27 -10.71 -3.64 35.78
C ILE A 27 -9.19 -3.78 35.96
N GLU A 28 -8.78 -4.73 36.79
CA GLU A 28 -7.38 -5.07 37.03
C GLU A 28 -6.93 -6.20 36.08
N GLY A 29 -5.75 -6.04 35.48
CA GLY A 29 -5.15 -7.04 34.59
C GLY A 29 -4.84 -6.54 33.18
N PRO A 30 -3.94 -7.25 32.46
CA PRO A 30 -3.51 -6.88 31.12
C PRO A 30 -4.72 -6.86 30.19
N CYS A 31 -4.81 -5.82 29.37
CA CYS A 31 -5.81 -5.76 28.31
C CYS A 31 -5.42 -6.80 27.25
N GLN A 32 -5.87 -8.06 27.39
CA GLN A 32 -5.67 -9.05 26.34
C GLN A 32 -6.45 -8.60 25.10
N TYR A 33 -5.72 -8.10 24.12
CA TYR A 33 -6.24 -7.53 22.88
C TYR A 33 -6.34 -8.63 21.84
N GLY A 34 -7.57 -9.07 21.56
CA GLY A 34 -7.87 -10.02 20.48
C GLY A 34 -7.39 -11.45 20.73
N PRO A 35 -7.63 -12.34 19.76
CA PRO A 35 -7.06 -13.69 19.77
C PRO A 35 -5.53 -13.61 19.67
N GLU A 36 -4.85 -14.63 20.18
CA GLU A 36 -3.39 -14.72 20.06
C GLU A 36 -2.95 -14.60 18.59
N PRO A 37 -1.85 -13.88 18.32
CA PRO A 37 -1.37 -13.70 16.96
C PRO A 37 -1.02 -15.05 16.33
N LYS A 38 -1.48 -15.27 15.09
CA LYS A 38 -1.12 -16.47 14.32
C LYS A 38 0.39 -16.57 14.16
N ARG A 39 0.91 -17.76 14.45
CA ARG A 39 2.33 -18.13 14.30
C ARG A 39 2.51 -18.96 13.04
N TYR A 40 3.64 -18.78 12.39
CA TYR A 40 4.00 -19.41 11.13
C TYR A 40 5.36 -20.07 11.28
N ASN A 41 5.55 -21.19 10.59
CA ASN A 41 6.83 -21.85 10.55
C ASN A 41 7.82 -21.01 9.72
N PHE A 42 8.88 -20.55 10.37
CA PHE A 42 10.01 -19.85 9.79
C PHE A 42 11.30 -20.51 10.26
N ARG A 43 12.01 -21.18 9.35
CA ARG A 43 13.27 -21.90 9.63
C ARG A 43 13.19 -22.90 10.79
N GLY A 44 12.03 -23.55 10.98
CA GLY A 44 11.80 -24.53 12.05
C GLY A 44 11.27 -23.91 13.35
N GLU A 45 11.16 -22.59 13.45
CA GLU A 45 10.60 -21.89 14.59
C GLU A 45 9.18 -21.35 14.30
N MET A 46 8.31 -21.33 15.30
CA MET A 46 6.95 -20.81 15.20
C MET A 46 6.90 -19.32 15.59
N LEU A 47 7.18 -18.46 14.61
CA LEU A 47 7.27 -17.02 14.80
C LEU A 47 6.00 -16.29 14.32
N THR A 48 5.74 -15.13 14.90
CA THR A 48 4.68 -14.24 14.42
C THR A 48 5.14 -13.48 13.17
N ALA A 49 4.20 -13.01 12.33
CA ALA A 49 4.56 -12.22 11.15
C ALA A 49 5.42 -10.96 11.45
N PRO A 50 5.21 -10.24 12.56
CA PRO A 50 6.12 -9.17 13.00
C PRO A 50 7.54 -9.67 13.34
N GLU A 51 7.67 -10.77 14.08
CA GLU A 51 8.98 -11.34 14.44
C GLU A 51 9.77 -11.79 13.19
N ILE A 52 9.08 -12.39 12.21
CA ILE A 52 9.68 -12.76 10.92
C ILE A 52 10.14 -11.51 10.16
N ALA A 53 9.34 -10.43 10.18
CA ALA A 53 9.67 -9.17 9.54
C ALA A 53 10.94 -8.54 10.13
N GLU A 54 11.05 -8.54 11.46
CA GLU A 54 12.25 -8.06 12.17
C GLU A 54 13.49 -8.90 11.84
N ARG A 55 13.39 -10.23 11.84
CA ARG A 55 14.52 -11.11 11.52
C ARG A 55 14.99 -11.00 10.08
N THR A 56 14.06 -10.78 9.14
CA THR A 56 14.37 -10.73 7.71
C THR A 56 14.68 -9.32 7.22
N GLY A 57 14.37 -8.28 8.01
CA GLY A 57 14.45 -6.88 7.59
C GLY A 57 13.36 -6.46 6.59
N TYR A 58 12.34 -7.29 6.37
CA TYR A 58 11.23 -6.98 5.48
C TYR A 58 10.09 -6.27 6.20
N SER A 59 9.19 -5.63 5.45
CA SER A 59 7.96 -5.10 6.03
C SER A 59 7.00 -6.23 6.42
N VAL A 60 6.17 -6.02 7.45
CA VAL A 60 5.14 -6.99 7.85
C VAL A 60 4.19 -7.33 6.68
N SER A 61 3.88 -6.35 5.82
CA SER A 61 3.08 -6.57 4.61
C SER A 61 3.78 -7.50 3.62
N HIS A 62 5.10 -7.37 3.47
CA HIS A 62 5.89 -8.30 2.67
C HIS A 62 5.81 -9.71 3.25
N VAL A 63 5.96 -9.85 4.57
CA VAL A 63 5.88 -11.15 5.23
C VAL A 63 4.52 -11.81 5.05
N ARG A 64 3.43 -11.06 5.26
CA ARG A 64 2.06 -11.56 5.05
C ARG A 64 1.81 -12.05 3.62
N ARG A 65 2.43 -11.39 2.65
CA ARG A 65 2.34 -11.76 1.24
C ARG A 65 3.11 -13.04 0.91
N GLN A 66 4.09 -13.43 1.73
CA GLN A 66 4.91 -14.64 1.56
C GLN A 66 4.43 -15.84 2.36
N ILE A 67 3.42 -15.66 3.19
CA ILE A 67 2.81 -16.74 3.95
C ILE A 67 1.88 -17.51 3.03
N SER A 68 2.13 -18.81 2.91
CA SER A 68 1.22 -19.76 2.27
C SER A 68 0.81 -20.81 3.31
N GLY A 69 -0.48 -20.83 3.67
CA GLY A 69 -0.98 -21.66 4.75
C GLY A 69 -0.31 -21.32 6.09
N ASN A 70 0.48 -22.27 6.62
CA ASN A 70 1.18 -22.13 7.91
C ASN A 70 2.69 -21.87 7.78
N THR A 71 3.20 -21.68 6.55
CA THR A 71 4.64 -21.61 6.28
C THR A 71 5.00 -20.28 5.64
N TYR A 72 6.13 -19.71 6.05
CA TYR A 72 6.76 -18.58 5.37
C TYR A 72 7.72 -19.06 4.28
N LEU A 73 7.56 -18.56 3.05
CA LEU A 73 8.44 -18.88 1.94
C LEU A 73 9.62 -17.89 1.89
N GLU A 74 10.86 -18.41 1.82
CA GLU A 74 12.10 -17.62 1.75
C GLU A 74 12.74 -17.72 0.34
N GLY A 75 13.47 -16.69 -0.08
CA GLY A 75 14.34 -16.73 -1.26
C GLY A 75 13.61 -16.98 -2.59
N GLU A 76 14.01 -18.03 -3.31
CA GLU A 76 13.47 -18.37 -4.63
C GLU A 76 12.00 -18.84 -4.57
N ALA A 77 11.60 -19.51 -3.49
CA ALA A 77 10.22 -19.92 -3.26
C ALA A 77 9.30 -18.69 -3.04
N ALA A 78 9.85 -17.61 -2.48
CA ALA A 78 9.14 -16.33 -2.33
C ALA A 78 9.01 -15.56 -3.66
N ARG A 79 9.97 -15.74 -4.59
CA ARG A 79 9.97 -15.13 -5.93
C ARG A 79 8.95 -15.78 -6.86
N ALA A 80 8.79 -17.11 -6.78
CA ALA A 80 7.82 -17.85 -7.59
C ALA A 80 6.37 -17.34 -7.43
N ASN A 81 6.02 -16.76 -6.28
CA ASN A 81 4.69 -16.19 -6.06
C ASN A 81 4.43 -14.87 -6.80
N PHE A 82 5.45 -14.19 -7.34
CA PHE A 82 5.28 -12.88 -7.99
C PHE A 82 5.30 -12.89 -9.50
N ASP A 83 6.00 -13.86 -10.10
CA ASP A 83 6.27 -13.80 -11.54
C ASP A 83 5.17 -14.50 -12.36
N ASP A 84 4.48 -15.51 -11.79
CA ASP A 84 3.52 -16.31 -12.55
C ASP A 84 2.06 -16.24 -12.05
N ASN A 85 1.82 -15.70 -10.85
CA ASN A 85 0.46 -15.52 -10.32
C ASN A 85 -0.16 -14.22 -10.82
N PHE A 86 -0.53 -14.20 -12.11
CA PHE A 86 -1.43 -13.16 -12.62
C PHE A 86 -2.70 -13.14 -11.77
N HIS A 87 -3.11 -11.96 -11.29
CA HIS A 87 -4.38 -11.84 -10.59
C HIS A 87 -5.50 -12.40 -11.52
N PRO A 88 -6.47 -13.17 -11.02
CA PRO A 88 -7.48 -13.83 -11.87
C PRO A 88 -8.25 -12.85 -12.77
N ASN A 89 -8.40 -11.60 -12.32
CA ASN A 89 -9.05 -10.52 -13.07
C ASN A 89 -8.09 -9.68 -13.93
N CYS A 90 -6.82 -10.05 -14.04
CA CYS A 90 -5.88 -9.37 -14.93
C CYS A 90 -6.11 -9.81 -16.37
N VAL A 91 -6.23 -8.82 -17.26
CA VAL A 91 -6.25 -9.06 -18.70
C VAL A 91 -4.84 -9.42 -19.17
N LEU A 92 -4.71 -10.60 -19.78
CA LEU A 92 -3.46 -11.10 -20.36
C LEU A 92 -3.43 -10.81 -21.85
N LEU A 93 -2.28 -10.32 -22.32
CA LEU A 93 -2.03 -10.06 -23.74
C LEU A 93 -0.84 -10.89 -24.19
N THR A 94 -1.01 -11.60 -25.31
CA THR A 94 0.04 -12.39 -25.94
C THR A 94 0.60 -11.65 -27.14
N TYR A 95 1.91 -11.41 -27.14
CA TYR A 95 2.61 -10.75 -28.24
C TYR A 95 4.00 -11.37 -28.44
N ARG A 96 4.33 -11.76 -29.68
CA ARG A 96 5.58 -12.43 -30.06
C ARG A 96 5.92 -13.65 -29.18
N GLY A 97 4.93 -14.51 -28.93
CA GLY A 97 5.10 -15.73 -28.13
C GLY A 97 5.23 -15.52 -26.62
N LYS A 98 5.12 -14.27 -26.14
CA LYS A 98 5.13 -13.96 -24.71
C LYS A 98 3.75 -13.51 -24.25
N THR A 99 3.24 -14.14 -23.20
CA THR A 99 2.00 -13.72 -22.52
C THR A 99 2.36 -12.94 -21.27
N ASP A 100 1.76 -11.77 -21.10
CA ASP A 100 1.95 -10.96 -19.91
C ASP A 100 0.68 -10.13 -19.62
N SER A 101 0.53 -9.69 -18.38
CA SER A 101 -0.55 -8.78 -17.99
C SER A 101 -0.36 -7.40 -18.61
N ILE A 102 -1.44 -6.63 -18.72
CA ILE A 102 -1.36 -5.21 -19.10
C ILE A 102 -0.35 -4.44 -18.24
N SER A 103 -0.23 -4.77 -16.95
CA SER A 103 0.74 -4.16 -16.04
C SER A 103 2.18 -4.50 -16.36
N GLY A 104 2.45 -5.74 -16.78
CA GLY A 104 3.77 -6.20 -17.21
C GLY A 104 4.15 -5.60 -18.55
N TRP A 105 3.22 -5.58 -19.51
CA TRP A 105 3.41 -4.89 -20.78
C TRP A 105 3.68 -3.40 -20.60
N ALA A 106 2.95 -2.71 -19.74
CA ALA A 106 3.19 -1.29 -19.45
C ALA A 106 4.61 -1.02 -18.92
N ARG A 107 5.13 -1.91 -18.07
CA ARG A 107 6.50 -1.82 -17.55
C ARG A 107 7.54 -2.07 -18.64
N ARG A 108 7.28 -2.99 -19.58
CA ARG A 108 8.21 -3.35 -20.66
C ARG A 108 8.22 -2.36 -21.81
N THR A 109 7.07 -1.86 -22.23
CA THR A 109 6.95 -0.95 -23.38
C THR A 109 7.01 0.52 -22.96
N GLY A 110 6.92 0.83 -21.66
CA GLY A 110 6.83 2.20 -21.15
C GLY A 110 5.49 2.87 -21.42
N ILE A 111 4.53 2.17 -22.02
CA ILE A 111 3.20 2.69 -22.32
C ILE A 111 2.33 2.59 -21.05
N PRO A 112 1.73 3.69 -20.56
CA PRO A 112 0.91 3.64 -19.35
C PRO A 112 -0.25 2.64 -19.45
N GLN A 113 -0.54 1.90 -18.37
CA GLN A 113 -1.59 0.87 -18.34
C GLN A 113 -2.96 1.38 -18.81
N TYR A 114 -3.33 2.61 -18.45
CA TYR A 114 -4.60 3.20 -18.85
C TYR A 114 -4.70 3.40 -20.38
N VAL A 115 -3.57 3.65 -21.05
CA VAL A 115 -3.49 3.81 -22.51
C VAL A 115 -3.66 2.46 -23.19
N ILE A 116 -2.98 1.42 -22.68
CA ILE A 116 -3.13 0.05 -23.17
C ILE A 116 -4.60 -0.37 -23.06
N ASN A 117 -5.24 -0.13 -21.91
CA ASN A 117 -6.68 -0.39 -21.70
C ASN A 117 -7.57 0.43 -22.64
N GLU A 118 -7.29 1.72 -22.83
CA GLU A 118 -8.06 2.58 -23.74
C GLU A 118 -7.97 2.07 -25.18
N ARG A 119 -6.77 1.71 -25.63
CA ARG A 119 -6.54 1.18 -26.97
C ARG A 119 -7.22 -0.17 -27.19
N LEU A 120 -7.20 -1.04 -26.17
CA LEU A 120 -7.84 -2.35 -26.22
C LEU A 120 -9.37 -2.24 -26.24
N TRP A 121 -9.96 -1.58 -25.24
CA TRP A 121 -11.41 -1.61 -25.02
C TRP A 121 -12.18 -0.53 -25.77
N ARG A 122 -11.64 0.69 -25.90
CA ARG A 122 -12.35 1.80 -26.55
C ARG A 122 -12.04 1.91 -28.03
N LYS A 123 -10.79 1.65 -28.40
CA LYS A 123 -10.33 1.82 -29.79
C LYS A 123 -10.25 0.51 -30.57
N GLY A 124 -10.33 -0.65 -29.90
CA GLY A 124 -10.29 -1.96 -30.54
C GLY A 124 -8.99 -2.20 -31.33
N TRP A 125 -7.86 -1.67 -30.86
CA TRP A 125 -6.59 -1.81 -31.57
C TRP A 125 -6.07 -3.26 -31.49
N THR A 126 -5.32 -3.67 -32.51
CA THR A 126 -4.61 -4.96 -32.48
C THR A 126 -3.49 -4.94 -31.44
N ILE A 127 -3.17 -6.10 -30.86
CA ILE A 127 -2.15 -6.21 -29.80
C ILE A 127 -0.80 -5.62 -30.24
N HIS A 128 -0.40 -5.88 -31.49
CA HIS A 128 0.81 -5.29 -32.08
C HIS A 128 0.80 -3.76 -31.95
N ARG A 129 -0.24 -3.12 -32.49
CA ARG A 129 -0.39 -1.66 -32.47
C ARG A 129 -0.54 -1.09 -31.06
N ILE A 130 -1.19 -1.83 -30.15
CA ILE A 130 -1.33 -1.42 -28.75
C ILE A 130 0.05 -1.27 -28.09
N LEU A 131 0.98 -2.18 -28.39
CA LEU A 131 2.27 -2.29 -27.73
C LEU A 131 3.40 -1.54 -28.44
N THR A 132 3.27 -1.24 -29.74
CA THR A 132 4.29 -0.54 -30.52
C THR A 132 4.09 0.97 -30.56
N GLU A 133 2.84 1.45 -30.60
CA GLU A 133 2.63 2.87 -30.87
C GLU A 133 2.92 3.74 -29.64
N PRO A 134 3.73 4.81 -29.74
CA PRO A 134 3.97 5.71 -28.62
C PRO A 134 2.69 6.48 -28.25
N ASN A 135 2.55 6.82 -26.97
CA ASN A 135 1.43 7.62 -26.50
C ASN A 135 1.79 9.11 -26.55
N ASN A 136 1.34 9.81 -27.59
CA ASN A 136 1.57 11.26 -27.74
C ASN A 136 0.60 12.14 -26.94
N ALA A 137 -0.16 11.56 -26.01
CA ALA A 137 -1.07 12.34 -25.18
C ALA A 137 -0.27 13.30 -24.30
N LYS A 138 -0.53 14.61 -24.47
CA LYS A 138 0.02 15.64 -23.57
C LYS A 138 -0.33 15.26 -22.12
N PRO A 139 0.61 15.32 -21.17
CA PRO A 139 0.30 15.00 -19.78
C PRO A 139 -0.87 15.88 -19.33
N LYS A 140 -1.88 15.26 -18.71
CA LYS A 140 -3.03 16.00 -18.15
C LYS A 140 -2.47 17.08 -17.25
N THR A 141 -2.73 18.34 -17.58
CA THR A 141 -2.12 19.47 -16.87
C THR A 141 -2.53 19.43 -15.41
N ILE A 142 -1.57 19.10 -14.54
CA ILE A 142 -1.73 19.06 -13.08
C ILE A 142 -2.27 20.40 -12.55
N ARG A 143 -2.06 21.49 -13.31
CA ARG A 143 -2.61 22.83 -13.09
C ARG A 143 -4.13 22.86 -12.84
N LYS A 144 -4.94 22.00 -13.48
CA LYS A 144 -6.39 21.94 -13.18
C LYS A 144 -6.68 21.36 -11.79
N SER A 145 -5.92 20.35 -11.39
CA SER A 145 -6.01 19.75 -10.04
C SER A 145 -5.49 20.70 -8.97
N ILE A 146 -4.38 21.39 -9.24
CA ILE A 146 -3.83 22.44 -8.37
C ILE A 146 -4.84 23.57 -8.22
N ASN A 147 -5.41 24.08 -9.32
CA ASN A 147 -6.41 25.14 -9.26
C ASN A 147 -7.65 24.71 -8.46
N ARG A 148 -8.12 23.46 -8.60
CA ARG A 148 -9.21 22.94 -7.74
C ARG A 148 -8.81 22.91 -6.27
N MET A 149 -7.58 22.50 -5.96
CA MET A 149 -7.05 22.47 -4.60
C MET A 149 -7.00 23.88 -4.01
N VAL A 150 -6.45 24.85 -4.76
CA VAL A 150 -6.35 26.27 -4.38
C VAL A 150 -7.74 26.90 -4.19
N GLN A 151 -8.71 26.59 -5.05
CA GLN A 151 -10.08 27.05 -4.86
C GLN A 151 -10.73 26.42 -3.61
N GLY A 152 -10.45 25.15 -3.33
CA GLY A 152 -10.87 24.50 -2.08
C GLY A 152 -10.27 25.12 -0.83
N PHE A 153 -9.00 25.55 -0.88
CA PHE A 153 -8.36 26.32 0.19
C PHE A 153 -9.05 27.67 0.42
N ARG A 154 -9.42 28.38 -0.66
CA ARG A 154 -10.08 29.69 -0.59
C ARG A 154 -11.53 29.61 -0.10
N ALA A 155 -12.22 28.52 -0.39
CA ALA A 155 -13.61 28.31 0.01
C ALA A 155 -13.78 27.73 1.43
N SER A 156 -12.70 27.27 2.07
CA SER A 156 -12.75 26.67 3.40
C SER A 156 -12.54 27.72 4.49
N THR A 157 -13.53 27.88 5.38
CA THR A 157 -13.44 28.69 6.61
C THR A 157 -12.96 27.89 7.82
N ASP A 158 -12.86 26.56 7.72
CA ASP A 158 -12.44 25.69 8.82
C ASP A 158 -10.91 25.52 8.88
N ARG A 159 -10.33 26.00 9.98
CA ARG A 159 -8.88 25.96 10.26
C ARG A 159 -8.32 24.54 10.26
N HIS A 160 -9.07 23.53 10.71
CA HIS A 160 -8.58 22.14 10.73
C HIS A 160 -8.48 21.55 9.32
N SER A 161 -9.46 21.83 8.48
CA SER A 161 -9.46 21.47 7.06
C SER A 161 -8.30 22.11 6.31
N ILE A 162 -8.01 23.40 6.57
CA ILE A 162 -6.86 24.10 5.97
C ILE A 162 -5.54 23.45 6.41
N ILE A 163 -5.33 23.21 7.71
CA ILE A 163 -4.10 22.58 8.24
C ILE A 163 -3.90 21.18 7.64
N ARG A 164 -4.97 20.37 7.56
CA ARG A 164 -4.92 19.03 6.97
C ARG A 164 -4.54 19.08 5.49
N MET A 165 -5.12 20.03 4.74
CA MET A 165 -4.80 20.21 3.32
C MET A 165 -3.36 20.73 3.09
N VAL A 166 -2.85 21.63 3.95
CA VAL A 166 -1.45 22.10 3.89
C VAL A 166 -0.46 20.96 4.13
N LYS A 167 -0.71 20.11 5.14
CA LYS A 167 0.14 18.94 5.42
C LYS A 167 0.18 17.95 4.25
N LEU A 168 -0.96 17.71 3.60
CA LEU A 168 -1.03 16.86 2.40
C LEU A 168 -0.24 17.45 1.22
N PHE A 169 -0.29 18.79 1.05
CA PHE A 169 0.46 19.46 -0.01
C PHE A 169 1.98 19.40 0.24
N GLN A 170 2.44 19.67 1.46
CA GLN A 170 3.87 19.57 1.83
C GLN A 170 4.42 18.15 1.67
N ALA A 171 3.64 17.12 2.05
CA ALA A 171 4.00 15.73 1.85
C ALA A 171 4.14 15.34 0.36
N SER A 172 3.38 16.00 -0.53
CA SER A 172 3.48 15.77 -1.98
C SER A 172 4.74 16.40 -2.60
N GLN A 173 5.22 17.52 -2.06
CA GLN A 173 6.42 18.22 -2.55
C GLN A 173 7.71 17.52 -2.09
N GLY A 174 7.73 16.98 -0.87
CA GLY A 174 8.88 16.23 -0.35
C GLY A 174 9.18 14.93 -1.11
N ASN A 175 8.25 14.43 -1.93
CA ASN A 175 8.43 13.26 -2.79
C ASN A 175 9.04 13.60 -4.16
N ILE A 176 9.13 14.88 -4.51
CA ILE A 176 9.68 15.38 -5.79
C ILE A 176 11.18 15.68 -5.66
N THR A 177 11.65 16.07 -4.47
CA THR A 177 13.05 16.44 -4.21
C THR A 177 13.96 15.27 -3.78
N GLY A 178 13.42 14.05 -3.60
CA GLY A 178 14.19 12.86 -3.20
C GLY A 178 14.81 12.04 -4.33
N LYS A 179 14.82 12.55 -5.58
CA LYS A 179 15.31 11.82 -6.78
C LYS A 179 16.57 12.41 -7.43
N GLU A 180 17.30 13.28 -6.76
CA GLU A 180 18.62 13.75 -7.20
C GLU A 180 19.69 13.18 -6.27
N GLY A 181 20.23 12.02 -6.65
CA GLY A 181 21.26 11.31 -5.89
C GLY A 181 21.78 10.08 -6.60
N ALA A 182 21.90 10.12 -7.93
CA ALA A 182 22.69 9.15 -8.69
C ALA A 182 23.97 9.87 -9.12
N ALA A 183 25.08 9.50 -8.48
CA ALA A 183 26.41 10.05 -8.74
C ALA A 183 26.83 9.85 -10.21
N PRO A 184 27.57 10.79 -10.81
CA PRO A 184 28.16 10.60 -12.13
C PRO A 184 29.29 9.56 -12.03
N CYS A 185 29.16 8.50 -12.83
CA CYS A 185 30.22 7.52 -13.04
C CYS A 185 31.38 8.20 -13.80
N THR A 186 32.46 8.50 -13.09
CA THR A 186 33.82 8.60 -13.64
C THR A 186 34.47 7.23 -13.36
N ARG A 187 35.17 6.54 -14.25
CA ARG A 187 36.02 6.89 -15.40
C ARG A 187 36.05 5.68 -16.34
#